data_AF-A0A1H4H1R0-F1
#
_entry.id   AF-A0A1H4H1R0-F1
#
_cell.length_a   1.000
_cell.length_b   1.000
_cell.length_c   1.000
_cell.angle_alpha   90.00
_cell.angle_beta   90.00
_cell.angle_gamma   90.00
#
_symmetry.space_group_name_H-M   'P 1'
#
loop_
_entity.id
_entity.type
_entity.pdbx_description
1 polymer ?
#
loop_
_entity_poly.entity_id
_entity_poly.type
_entity_poly.pdbx_seq_one_letter_code
_entity_poly.pdbx_strand_id
1 'polypeptide(L)'
;MPYEVVNRFRDTKDPNDKDDKQVIYQVGDQYPREGYEPSEERIEELSNEHPKYKRVFIKEVETGSSKQLTKTDIRQKNKAEQEDLIKEFGGDPGETKNEDERISLILKLQEKNESPSE
;
A
#
# COMPACT_ATOMS: atom_id res chain seq x y z
N MET A 1 9.59 4.72 2.43
CA MET A 1 8.50 4.50 1.45
C MET A 1 8.59 3.06 1.00
N PRO A 2 7.54 2.24 1.14
CA PRO A 2 7.54 0.91 0.55
C PRO A 2 7.36 1.01 -0.97
N TYR A 3 8.05 0.13 -1.67
CA TYR A 3 7.95 -0.09 -3.10
C TYR A 3 7.24 -1.43 -3.33
N GLU A 4 6.48 -1.53 -4.40
CA GLU A 4 5.86 -2.78 -4.82
C GLU A 4 6.68 -3.35 -5.96
N VAL A 5 6.95 -4.65 -5.86
CA VAL A 5 7.71 -5.37 -6.86
C VAL A 5 6.80 -5.61 -8.06
N VAL A 6 7.11 -4.99 -9.19
CA VAL A 6 6.32 -5.13 -10.43
C VAL A 6 6.89 -6.19 -11.37
N ASN A 7 8.17 -6.54 -11.20
CA ASN A 7 8.78 -7.67 -11.89
C ASN A 7 9.62 -8.48 -10.92
N ARG A 8 9.48 -9.81 -11.00
CA ARG A 8 10.29 -10.74 -10.19
C ARG A 8 11.78 -10.46 -10.39
N PHE A 9 12.50 -10.30 -9.29
CA PHE A 9 13.97 -10.19 -9.29
C PHE A 9 14.58 -10.91 -8.09
N ARG A 10 15.87 -11.21 -8.20
CA ARG A 10 16.67 -11.70 -7.09
C ARG A 10 17.47 -10.53 -6.52
N ASP A 11 17.35 -10.28 -5.21
CA ASP A 11 18.17 -9.27 -4.56
C ASP A 11 19.48 -9.87 -4.05
N THR A 12 20.55 -9.69 -4.82
CA THR A 12 21.90 -10.13 -4.44
C THR A 12 22.59 -9.16 -3.48
N LYS A 13 21.98 -8.01 -3.17
CA LYS A 13 22.50 -7.01 -2.23
C LYS A 13 21.91 -7.17 -0.82
N ASP A 14 20.99 -8.12 -0.67
CA ASP A 14 20.38 -8.44 0.60
C ASP A 14 21.32 -9.30 1.47
N PRO A 15 21.58 -8.94 2.74
CA PRO A 15 22.50 -9.68 3.61
C PRO A 15 22.03 -11.09 3.98
N ASN A 16 20.75 -11.42 3.83
CA ASN A 16 20.23 -12.78 4.03
C ASN A 16 20.47 -13.70 2.81
N ASP A 17 20.98 -13.19 1.68
CA ASP A 17 21.44 -14.03 0.56
C ASP A 17 22.69 -14.88 0.94
N LYS A 18 23.27 -14.66 2.13
CA LYS A 18 24.48 -15.35 2.63
C LYS A 18 24.27 -16.81 3.08
N ASP A 19 23.05 -17.21 3.40
CA ASP A 19 22.74 -18.55 3.94
C ASP A 19 22.10 -19.50 2.90
N ASP A 20 22.56 -19.45 1.63
CA ASP A 20 21.96 -20.17 0.48
C ASP A 20 20.48 -19.83 0.19
N LYS A 21 19.87 -18.96 1.00
CA LYS A 21 18.50 -18.46 0.86
C LYS A 21 18.51 -17.26 -0.07
N GLN A 22 18.49 -17.55 -1.36
CA GLN A 22 18.36 -16.51 -2.37
C GLN A 22 17.09 -15.69 -2.12
N VAL A 23 17.25 -14.38 -1.87
CA VAL A 23 16.10 -13.50 -1.64
C VAL A 23 15.49 -13.17 -3.00
N ILE A 24 14.40 -13.86 -3.33
CA ILE A 24 13.67 -13.68 -4.59
C ILE A 24 12.37 -12.97 -4.26
N TYR A 25 12.23 -11.75 -4.76
CA TYR A 25 11.00 -10.98 -4.69
C TYR A 25 10.07 -11.36 -5.84
N GLN A 26 8.82 -11.66 -5.52
CA GLN A 26 7.77 -11.92 -6.49
C GLN A 26 7.00 -10.65 -6.82
N VAL A 27 6.25 -10.68 -7.93
CA VAL A 27 5.41 -9.54 -8.31
C VAL A 27 4.30 -9.35 -7.27
N GLY A 28 4.11 -8.14 -6.79
CA GLY A 28 3.21 -7.78 -5.69
C GLY A 28 3.86 -7.82 -4.30
N ASP A 29 5.11 -8.28 -4.18
CA ASP A 29 5.81 -8.24 -2.89
C ASP A 29 6.16 -6.81 -2.49
N GLN A 30 6.26 -6.57 -1.19
CA GLN A 30 6.72 -5.31 -0.63
C GLN A 30 8.24 -5.27 -0.53
N TYR A 31 8.84 -4.21 -1.07
CA TYR A 31 10.26 -3.91 -1.03
C TYR A 31 10.53 -2.57 -0.34
N PRO A 32 11.56 -2.44 0.49
CA PRO A 32 12.38 -3.53 1.02
C PRO A 32 11.61 -4.34 2.07
N ARG A 33 12.13 -5.52 2.40
CA ARG A 33 11.57 -6.34 3.49
C ARG A 33 11.85 -5.69 4.85
N GLU A 34 11.13 -6.13 5.87
CA GLU A 34 11.40 -5.71 7.25
C GLU A 34 12.84 -6.05 7.67
N GLY A 35 13.54 -5.06 8.25
CA GLY A 35 14.93 -5.18 8.68
C GLY A 35 15.97 -5.14 7.55
N TYR A 36 15.58 -4.85 6.30
CA TYR A 36 16.50 -4.54 5.21
C TYR A 36 16.35 -3.08 4.76
N GLU A 37 17.45 -2.35 4.77
CA GLU A 37 17.52 -0.98 4.27
C GLU A 37 18.43 -0.96 3.04
N PRO A 38 17.87 -0.96 1.82
CA PRO A 38 18.65 -0.87 0.59
C PRO A 38 19.23 0.53 0.44
N SER A 39 20.36 0.62 -0.27
CA SER A 39 20.92 1.91 -0.65
C SER A 39 20.05 2.63 -1.69
N GLU A 40 20.12 3.96 -1.72
CA GLU A 40 19.39 4.77 -2.70
C GLU A 40 19.71 4.36 -4.15
N GLU A 41 20.98 4.10 -4.45
CA GLU A 41 21.43 3.60 -5.77
C GLU A 41 20.73 2.28 -6.15
N ARG A 42 20.49 1.39 -5.17
CA ARG A 42 19.83 0.11 -5.41
C ARG A 42 18.35 0.30 -5.71
N ILE A 43 17.70 1.21 -4.99
CA ILE A 43 16.30 1.60 -5.25
C ILE A 43 16.21 2.20 -6.65
N GLU A 44 17.08 3.12 -7.03
CA GLU A 44 17.09 3.73 -8.36
C GLU A 44 17.32 2.70 -9.47
N GLU A 45 18.23 1.74 -9.28
CA GLU A 45 18.49 0.67 -10.26
C GLU A 45 17.25 -0.22 -10.47
N LEU A 46 16.50 -0.49 -9.41
CA LEU A 46 15.29 -1.32 -9.45
C LEU A 46 14.05 -0.53 -9.90
N SER A 47 13.98 0.76 -9.59
CA SER A 47 12.87 1.65 -9.91
C SER A 47 12.96 2.19 -11.35
N ASN A 48 14.17 2.31 -11.89
CA ASN A 48 14.40 2.69 -13.28
C ASN A 48 14.47 1.48 -14.22
N GLU A 49 14.42 1.77 -15.53
CA GLU A 49 14.52 0.72 -16.54
C GLU A 49 15.92 0.09 -16.52
N HIS A 50 16.00 -1.19 -16.18
CA HIS A 50 17.27 -1.88 -16.11
C HIS A 50 17.86 -2.10 -17.52
N PRO A 51 19.11 -1.68 -17.80
CA PRO A 51 19.67 -1.63 -19.16
C PRO A 51 19.69 -2.99 -19.88
N LYS A 52 19.89 -4.08 -19.12
CA LYS A 52 19.88 -5.47 -19.63
C LYS A 52 18.49 -6.04 -19.88
N TYR A 53 17.52 -5.71 -19.04
CA TYR A 53 16.21 -6.37 -19.00
C TYR A 53 15.08 -5.50 -19.55
N LYS A 54 15.39 -4.22 -19.84
CA LYS A 54 14.49 -3.18 -20.35
C LYS A 54 13.15 -3.16 -19.62
N ARG A 55 13.21 -3.26 -18.30
CA ARG A 55 12.05 -3.28 -17.42
C ARG A 55 12.43 -2.71 -16.05
N VAL A 56 11.44 -2.12 -15.39
CA VAL A 56 11.49 -1.73 -13.98
C VAL A 56 11.17 -2.94 -13.10
N PHE A 57 11.80 -3.05 -11.94
CA PHE A 57 11.63 -4.17 -11.01
C PHE A 57 10.75 -3.83 -9.82
N ILE A 58 10.88 -2.61 -9.32
CA ILE A 58 10.04 -2.07 -8.27
C ILE A 58 9.39 -0.79 -8.77
N LYS A 59 8.25 -0.45 -8.17
CA LYS A 59 7.57 0.81 -8.39
C LYS A 59 7.32 1.44 -7.03
N GLU A 60 7.53 2.76 -6.95
CA GLU A 60 7.12 3.51 -5.76
C GLU A 60 5.61 3.37 -5.64
N VAL A 61 5.17 2.66 -4.61
CA VAL A 61 3.77 2.71 -4.21
C VAL A 61 3.69 3.96 -3.38
N GLU A 62 3.03 4.97 -3.93
CA GLU A 62 2.46 5.99 -3.06
C GLU A 62 1.63 5.23 -2.05
N THR A 63 2.05 5.21 -0.79
CA THR A 63 1.22 4.75 0.32
C THR A 63 0.08 5.76 0.53
N GLY A 64 -0.64 6.10 -0.54
CA GLY A 64 -1.99 6.60 -0.49
C GLY A 64 -2.86 5.41 -0.18
N SER A 65 -2.93 5.08 1.11
CA SER A 65 -4.11 4.57 1.79
C SER A 65 -5.20 3.97 0.89
N SER A 66 -4.96 2.81 0.27
CA SER A 66 -6.06 1.86 0.03
C SER A 66 -6.41 1.19 1.36
N LYS A 67 -6.68 2.02 2.39
CA LYS A 67 -7.14 1.58 3.70
C LYS A 67 -8.61 1.24 3.51
N GLN A 68 -8.89 0.09 2.91
CA GLN A 68 -10.14 -0.60 3.16
C GLN A 68 -10.17 -0.85 4.67
N LEU A 69 -10.83 0.04 5.39
CA LEU A 69 -11.00 -0.10 6.83
C LEU A 69 -12.17 -1.05 7.04
N THR A 70 -11.96 -2.11 7.81
CA THR A 70 -13.07 -3.01 8.12
C THR A 70 -14.04 -2.33 9.09
N LYS A 71 -15.28 -2.83 9.20
CA LYS A 71 -16.25 -2.35 10.19
C LYS A 71 -15.64 -2.25 11.60
N THR A 72 -14.78 -3.21 11.95
CA THR A 72 -14.10 -3.27 13.26
C THR A 72 -13.06 -2.16 13.41
N ASP A 73 -12.23 -1.91 12.40
CA ASP A 73 -11.21 -0.86 12.42
C ASP A 73 -11.85 0.53 12.55
N ILE A 74 -12.95 0.76 11.83
CA ILE A 74 -13.69 2.04 11.87
C ILE A 74 -14.35 2.23 13.24
N ARG A 75 -14.88 1.16 13.84
CA ARG A 75 -15.48 1.20 15.17
C ARG A 75 -14.45 1.47 16.28
N GLN A 76 -13.21 1.04 16.11
CA GLN A 76 -12.13 1.34 17.05
C GLN A 76 -11.68 2.81 17.00
N LYS A 77 -12.00 3.51 15.92
CA LYS A 77 -11.69 4.94 15.76
C LYS A 77 -12.64 5.81 16.55
N ASN A 78 -12.14 6.96 16.97
CA ASN A 78 -12.97 7.94 17.65
C ASN A 78 -13.92 8.66 16.66
N LYS A 79 -14.91 9.38 17.19
CA LYS A 79 -15.88 10.14 16.38
C LYS A 79 -15.20 11.07 15.37
N ALA A 80 -14.16 11.82 15.77
CA ALA A 80 -13.51 12.77 14.88
C ALA A 80 -12.82 12.05 13.71
N GLU A 81 -12.10 10.97 13.99
CA GLU A 81 -11.47 10.14 12.94
C GLU A 81 -12.50 9.51 12.00
N GLN A 82 -13.66 9.06 12.51
CA GLN A 82 -14.74 8.57 11.65
C GLN A 82 -15.27 9.69 10.74
N GLU A 83 -15.46 10.89 11.27
CA GLU A 83 -15.92 12.05 10.49
C GLU A 83 -14.88 12.50 9.45
N ASP A 84 -13.59 12.45 9.77
CA ASP A 84 -12.50 12.72 8.83
C ASP A 84 -12.45 11.69 7.71
N LEU A 85 -12.65 10.40 8.01
CA LEU A 85 -12.75 9.35 6.98
C LEU A 85 -13.94 9.58 6.04
N ILE A 86 -15.10 9.96 6.58
CA ILE A 86 -16.27 10.30 5.75
C ILE A 86 -15.93 11.42 4.76
N LYS A 87 -15.24 12.48 5.23
CA LYS A 87 -14.81 13.60 4.37
C LYS A 87 -13.74 13.17 3.37
N GLU A 88 -12.79 12.33 3.77
CA GLU A 88 -11.72 11.79 2.91
C GLU A 88 -12.32 11.03 1.73
N PHE A 89 -13.37 10.26 1.96
CA PHE A 89 -14.09 9.56 0.90
C PHE A 89 -15.18 10.39 0.21
N GLY A 90 -15.27 11.70 0.47
CA GLY A 90 -16.17 12.63 -0.20
C GLY A 90 -17.63 12.60 0.28
N GLY A 91 -17.89 12.07 1.47
CA GLY A 91 -19.20 12.10 2.13
C GLY A 91 -19.35 13.26 3.11
N ASP A 92 -20.57 13.47 3.59
CA ASP A 92 -20.88 14.46 4.64
C ASP A 92 -21.16 13.77 5.99
N PRO A 93 -20.38 14.07 7.05
CA PRO A 93 -20.59 13.46 8.37
C PRO A 93 -21.90 13.92 9.03
N GLY A 94 -22.50 15.02 8.59
CA GLY A 94 -23.79 15.52 9.08
C GLY A 94 -24.99 14.66 8.67
N GLU A 95 -24.85 13.81 7.64
CA GLU A 95 -25.88 12.84 7.26
C GLU A 95 -26.03 11.70 8.28
N THR A 96 -25.06 11.52 9.17
CA THR A 96 -25.00 10.42 10.14
C THR A 96 -25.35 10.90 11.55
N LYS A 97 -26.27 10.21 12.23
CA LYS A 97 -26.72 10.59 13.58
C LYS A 97 -26.03 9.79 14.67
N ASN A 98 -25.55 8.60 14.33
CA ASN A 98 -24.91 7.67 15.26
C ASN A 98 -23.64 7.03 14.65
N GLU A 99 -22.89 6.32 15.49
CA GLU A 99 -21.65 5.65 15.09
C GLU A 99 -21.88 4.57 14.02
N ASP A 100 -22.94 3.76 14.12
CA ASP A 100 -23.18 2.68 13.16
C ASP A 100 -23.48 3.24 11.76
N GLU A 101 -24.24 4.34 11.67
CA GLU A 101 -24.46 5.08 10.42
C GLU A 101 -23.16 5.65 9.84
N ARG A 102 -22.26 6.17 10.67
CA ARG A 102 -20.92 6.61 10.21
C ARG A 102 -20.14 5.47 9.62
N ILE A 103 -20.08 4.34 10.32
CA ILE A 103 -19.32 3.18 9.87
C ILE A 103 -19.87 2.63 8.56
N SER A 104 -21.20 2.49 8.45
CA SER A 104 -21.85 2.04 7.21
C SER A 104 -21.63 3.00 6.04
N LEU A 105 -21.63 4.32 6.29
CA LEU A 105 -21.36 5.30 5.26
C LEU A 105 -19.90 5.23 4.77
N ILE A 106 -18.93 5.11 5.68
CA ILE A 106 -17.51 4.97 5.36
C ILE A 106 -17.27 3.74 4.48
N LEU A 107 -17.82 2.58 4.87
CA LEU A 107 -17.71 1.34 4.09
C LEU A 107 -18.27 1.51 2.68
N LYS A 108 -19.46 2.11 2.56
CA LYS A 108 -20.11 2.34 1.26
C LYS A 108 -19.33 3.30 0.36
N LEU A 109 -18.71 4.33 0.95
CA LEU A 109 -17.90 5.30 0.20
C LEU A 109 -16.56 4.69 -0.25
N GLN A 110 -15.97 3.79 0.55
CA GLN A 110 -14.80 3.00 0.17
C GLN A 110 -15.08 2.14 -1.06
N GLU A 111 -16.16 1.35 -1.06
CA GLU A 111 -16.57 0.52 -2.20
C GLU A 111 -16.80 1.35 -3.47
N LYS A 112 -17.37 2.55 -3.32
CA LYS A 112 -17.63 3.47 -4.44
C LYS A 112 -16.35 4.03 -5.06
N ASN A 113 -15.32 4.26 -4.25
CA ASN A 113 -14.03 4.81 -4.71
C ASN A 113 -13.08 3.73 -5.27
N GLU A 114 -13.27 2.45 -4.92
CA GLU A 114 -12.55 1.32 -5.53
C GLU A 114 -13.14 0.86 -6.87
N SER A 115 -14.28 1.40 -7.27
CA SER A 115 -14.92 1.10 -8.54
C SER A 115 -14.60 2.14 -9.64
N PRO A 116 -13.35 2.25 -10.13
CA PRO A 116 -13.13 2.73 -11.49
C PRO A 116 -12.34 1.69 -12.27
N SER A 117 -13.02 0.82 -13.03
CA SER A 117 -12.57 0.21 -14.30
C SER A 117 -13.47 -0.98 -14.64
N GLU A 118 -14.53 -0.72 -15.40
CA GLU A 118 -15.09 -1.71 -16.33
C GLU A 118 -14.62 -1.36 -17.75
#